data_AF-A0A957Y915-F1
#
_entry.id   AF-A0A957Y915-F1
#
_cell.length_a   1.000
_cell.length_b   1.000
_cell.length_c   1.000
_cell.angle_alpha   90.00
_cell.angle_beta   90.00
_cell.angle_gamma   90.00
#
_symmetry.space_group_name_H-M   'P 1'
#
loop_
_entity.id
_entity.type
_entity.pdbx_description
1 polymer ?
#
loop_
_entity_poly.entity_id
_entity_poly.type
_entity_poly.pdbx_seq_one_letter_code
_entity_poly.pdbx_strand_id
1 'polypeptide(L)'
;MTRANIIATGLMGLVGAIVVIGMSLSIVVSNWIPILLTRPIIIWTLFLVLLFFSVAEIPLMVYSMRRIAASTNPKAGYLVLLTNTGYTFFAGVYAAPFILLAGRSTLELVAGVLLGSLAFVRFISTLIFLPK
;
A
#
# COMPACT_ATOMS: atom_id res chain seq x y z
N MET A 1 -17.98 -4.47 -15.65
CA MET A 1 -17.29 -4.88 -14.42
C MET A 1 -18.32 -4.89 -13.31
N THR A 2 -18.29 -5.79 -12.32
CA THR A 2 -19.28 -5.76 -11.22
C THR A 2 -18.65 -5.17 -9.95
N ARG A 3 -19.47 -4.54 -9.11
CA ARG A 3 -19.01 -4.03 -7.79
C ARG A 3 -18.37 -5.12 -6.92
N ALA A 4 -18.91 -6.34 -6.97
CA ALA A 4 -18.36 -7.47 -6.25
C ALA A 4 -16.89 -7.75 -6.63
N ASN A 5 -16.55 -7.62 -7.92
CA ASN A 5 -15.18 -7.85 -8.38
C ASN A 5 -14.21 -6.76 -7.89
N ILE A 6 -14.64 -5.49 -7.84
CA ILE A 6 -13.82 -4.38 -7.28
C ILE A 6 -13.57 -4.61 -5.80
N ILE A 7 -14.60 -4.99 -5.04
CA ILE A 7 -14.47 -5.27 -3.61
C ILE A 7 -13.53 -6.46 -3.39
N ALA A 8 -13.75 -7.56 -4.10
CA ALA A 8 -12.93 -8.77 -3.96
C ALA A 8 -11.45 -8.52 -4.28
N THR A 9 -11.16 -7.79 -5.35
CA THR A 9 -9.76 -7.46 -5.76
C THR A 9 -9.11 -6.46 -4.80
N GLY A 10 -9.87 -5.47 -4.32
CA GLY A 10 -9.39 -4.54 -3.31
C GLY A 10 -9.06 -5.24 -1.99
N LEU A 11 -9.92 -6.19 -1.55
CA LEU A 11 -9.69 -7.04 -0.38
C LEU A 11 -8.47 -7.95 -0.54
N MET A 12 -8.26 -8.54 -1.73
CA MET A 12 -7.06 -9.33 -1.99
C MET A 12 -5.78 -8.52 -1.77
N GLY A 13 -5.74 -7.28 -2.27
CA GLY A 13 -4.58 -6.42 -2.03
C GLY A 13 -4.44 -5.96 -0.57
N LEU A 14 -5.56 -5.74 0.14
CA LEU A 14 -5.54 -5.47 1.60
C LEU A 14 -4.95 -6.63 2.39
N VAL A 15 -5.38 -7.86 2.11
CA VAL A 15 -4.82 -9.07 2.74
C VAL A 15 -3.33 -9.16 2.44
N GLY A 16 -2.93 -8.94 1.18
CA GLY A 16 -1.51 -8.91 0.81
C GLY A 16 -0.71 -7.86 1.58
N ALA A 17 -1.26 -6.65 1.76
CA ALA A 17 -0.60 -5.60 2.54
C ALA A 17 -0.46 -6.00 4.01
N ILE A 18 -1.52 -6.55 4.62
CA ILE A 18 -1.49 -7.05 6.01
C ILE A 18 -0.42 -8.12 6.17
N VAL A 19 -0.34 -9.08 5.24
CA VAL A 19 0.66 -10.15 5.27
C VAL A 19 2.08 -9.59 5.21
N VAL A 20 2.36 -8.68 4.28
CA VAL A 20 3.69 -8.07 4.13
C VAL A 20 4.08 -7.24 5.35
N ILE A 21 3.16 -6.43 5.88
CA ILE A 21 3.38 -5.64 7.10
C ILE A 21 3.62 -6.57 8.29
N GLY A 22 2.77 -7.58 8.46
CA GLY A 22 2.86 -8.56 9.54
C GLY A 22 4.19 -9.33 9.52
N MET A 23 4.59 -9.83 8.35
CA MET A 23 5.90 -10.47 8.17
C MET A 23 7.06 -9.52 8.51
N SER A 24 6.99 -8.26 8.06
CA SER A 24 8.02 -7.27 8.34
C SER A 24 8.14 -6.98 9.84
N LEU A 25 7.01 -6.87 10.54
CA LEU A 25 6.97 -6.70 11.99
C LEU A 25 7.54 -7.92 12.71
N SER A 26 7.14 -9.13 12.32
CA SER A 26 7.65 -10.37 12.93
C SER A 26 9.17 -10.48 12.79
N ILE A 27 9.72 -10.19 11.61
CA ILE A 27 11.18 -10.21 11.37
C ILE A 27 11.92 -9.25 12.31
N VAL A 28 11.39 -8.03 12.49
CA VAL A 28 12.01 -7.00 13.33
C VAL A 28 11.88 -7.32 14.81
N VAL A 29 10.68 -7.69 15.28
CA VAL A 29 10.42 -8.05 16.69
C VAL A 29 11.21 -9.28 17.11
N SER A 30 11.39 -10.26 16.22
CA SER A 30 12.19 -11.45 16.48
C SER A 30 13.70 -11.23 16.33
N ASN A 31 14.16 -10.03 15.98
CA ASN A 31 15.58 -9.69 15.76
C ASN A 31 16.28 -10.57 14.71
N TRP A 32 15.55 -10.97 13.65
CA TRP A 32 16.13 -11.82 12.59
C TRP A 32 17.09 -11.06 11.67
N ILE A 33 16.97 -9.73 11.62
CA ILE A 33 17.84 -8.86 10.81
C ILE A 33 18.37 -7.69 11.66
N PRO A 34 19.61 -7.23 11.40
CA PRO A 34 20.10 -6.01 12.03
C PRO A 34 19.39 -4.79 11.45
N ILE A 35 19.03 -3.85 12.32
CA ILE A 35 18.45 -2.57 11.92
C ILE A 35 19.55 -1.69 11.34
N LEU A 36 19.39 -1.27 10.08
CA LEU A 36 20.43 -0.57 9.33
C LEU A 36 20.44 0.94 9.59
N LEU A 37 19.27 1.55 9.87
CA LEU A 37 19.16 2.99 10.09
C LEU A 37 19.12 3.31 11.59
N THR A 38 20.07 4.13 12.03
CA THR A 38 20.20 4.52 13.43
C THR A 38 20.07 6.03 13.67
N ARG A 39 20.24 6.85 12.62
CA ARG A 39 20.16 8.31 12.72
C ARG A 39 18.71 8.77 12.56
N PRO A 40 18.11 9.44 13.56
CA PRO A 40 16.70 9.85 13.51
C PRO A 40 16.35 10.68 12.27
N ILE A 41 17.25 11.57 11.85
CA ILE A 41 17.02 12.43 10.68
C ILE A 41 16.84 11.62 9.39
N ILE A 42 17.60 10.53 9.22
CA ILE A 42 17.51 9.66 8.03
C ILE A 42 16.21 8.85 8.06
N ILE A 43 15.86 8.33 9.24
CA ILE A 43 14.64 7.55 9.46
C ILE A 43 13.40 8.38 9.10
N TRP A 44 13.28 9.58 9.65
CA TRP A 44 12.13 10.44 9.38
C TRP A 44 12.11 11.00 7.96
N THR A 45 13.27 11.24 7.37
CA THR A 45 13.34 11.60 5.94
C THR A 45 12.82 10.46 5.08
N LEU A 46 13.25 9.22 5.34
CA LEU A 46 12.74 8.04 4.64
C LEU A 46 11.22 7.92 4.82
N PHE A 47 10.72 8.05 6.05
CA PHE A 47 9.28 8.02 6.33
C PHE A 47 8.52 9.05 5.49
N LEU A 48 8.95 10.31 5.50
CA LEU A 48 8.28 11.40 4.79
C LEU A 48 8.33 11.20 3.27
N VAL A 49 9.44 10.70 2.74
CA VAL A 49 9.57 10.39 1.30
C VAL A 49 8.58 9.28 0.91
N LEU A 50 8.55 8.17 1.65
CA LEU A 50 7.65 7.06 1.37
C LEU A 50 6.18 7.48 1.55
N LEU A 51 5.89 8.28 2.58
CA LEU A 51 4.56 8.85 2.81
C LEU A 51 4.12 9.73 1.64
N PHE A 52 5.00 10.64 1.21
CA PHE A 52 4.72 11.54 0.09
C PHE A 52 4.39 10.77 -1.18
N PHE A 53 5.24 9.81 -1.58
CA PHE A 53 4.97 8.99 -2.76
C PHE A 53 3.68 8.17 -2.61
N SER A 54 3.50 7.54 -1.43
CA SER A 54 2.32 6.73 -1.14
C SER A 54 1.02 7.53 -1.25
N VAL A 55 1.00 8.79 -0.77
CA VAL A 55 -0.18 9.66 -0.86
C VAL A 55 -0.34 10.25 -2.28
N ALA A 56 0.74 10.67 -2.93
CA ALA A 56 0.70 11.26 -4.27
C ALA A 56 0.21 10.26 -5.33
N GLU A 57 0.49 8.97 -5.14
CA GLU A 57 0.02 7.91 -6.03
C GLU A 57 -1.50 7.69 -5.99
N ILE A 58 -2.17 8.00 -4.89
CA ILE A 58 -3.63 7.80 -4.73
C ILE A 58 -4.41 8.44 -5.88
N PRO A 59 -4.34 9.76 -6.11
CA PRO A 59 -5.08 10.39 -7.20
C PRO A 59 -4.63 9.91 -8.59
N LEU A 60 -3.33 9.66 -8.78
CA LEU A 60 -2.78 9.24 -10.06
C LEU A 60 -3.28 7.85 -10.47
N MET A 61 -3.29 6.90 -9.53
CA MET A 61 -3.76 5.54 -9.75
C MET A 61 -5.27 5.50 -9.96
N VAL A 62 -6.04 6.25 -9.15
CA VAL A 62 -7.49 6.37 -9.32
C VAL A 62 -7.82 6.93 -10.70
N TYR A 63 -7.15 8.01 -11.13
CA TYR A 63 -7.34 8.59 -12.46
C TYR A 63 -7.01 7.58 -13.57
N SER A 64 -5.88 6.88 -13.44
CA SER A 64 -5.44 5.88 -14.42
C SER A 64 -6.42 4.72 -14.54
N MET A 65 -6.88 4.16 -13.41
CA MET A 65 -7.88 3.09 -13.41
C MET A 65 -9.21 3.53 -14.00
N ARG A 66 -9.66 4.76 -13.73
CA ARG A 66 -10.88 5.31 -14.37
C ARG A 66 -10.73 5.40 -15.88
N ARG A 67 -9.56 5.82 -16.36
CA ARG A 67 -9.28 5.91 -17.80
C ARG A 67 -9.21 4.55 -18.47
N ILE A 68 -8.63 3.55 -17.81
CA ILE A 68 -8.63 2.16 -18.30
C ILE A 68 -10.06 1.61 -18.33
N ALA A 69 -10.85 1.86 -17.28
CA ALA A 69 -12.25 1.40 -17.20
C ALA A 69 -13.15 1.97 -18.31
N ALA A 70 -12.83 3.16 -18.82
CA ALA A 70 -13.54 3.81 -19.93
C ALA A 70 -13.13 3.28 -21.32
N SER A 71 -12.10 2.42 -21.41
CA SER A 71 -11.64 1.86 -22.68
C SER A 71 -12.63 0.85 -23.27
N THR A 72 -12.76 0.83 -24.59
CA THR A 72 -13.57 -0.15 -25.34
C THR A 72 -12.92 -1.52 -25.46
N ASN A 73 -11.66 -1.67 -25.01
CA ASN A 73 -10.94 -2.94 -25.08
C ASN A 73 -11.59 -3.98 -24.14
N PRO A 74 -11.96 -5.19 -24.62
CA PRO A 74 -12.57 -6.22 -23.79
C PRO A 74 -11.69 -6.68 -22.63
N LYS A 75 -10.35 -6.52 -22.72
CA LYS A 75 -9.40 -6.85 -21.65
C LYS A 75 -9.24 -5.76 -20.60
N ALA A 76 -9.76 -4.55 -20.85
CA ALA A 76 -9.60 -3.41 -19.96
C ALA A 76 -10.17 -3.67 -18.56
N GLY A 77 -11.30 -4.38 -18.46
CA GLY A 77 -11.90 -4.74 -17.18
C GLY A 77 -10.98 -5.60 -16.31
N TYR A 78 -10.28 -6.58 -16.90
CA TYR A 78 -9.32 -7.40 -16.16
C TYR A 78 -8.13 -6.58 -15.67
N LEU A 79 -7.62 -5.67 -16.52
CA LEU A 79 -6.52 -4.79 -16.14
C LEU A 79 -6.90 -3.89 -14.96
N VAL A 80 -8.09 -3.29 -14.95
CA VAL A 80 -8.55 -2.48 -13.81
C VAL A 80 -8.59 -3.30 -12.52
N LEU A 81 -9.08 -4.54 -12.59
CA LEU A 81 -9.15 -5.45 -11.44
C LEU A 81 -7.76 -5.80 -10.91
N LEU A 82 -6.81 -6.13 -11.79
CA LEU A 82 -5.42 -6.40 -11.43
C LEU A 82 -4.76 -5.16 -10.81
N THR A 83 -4.94 -4.00 -11.44
CA THR A 83 -4.40 -2.73 -10.94
C THR A 83 -5.01 -2.36 -9.60
N ASN A 84 -6.29 -2.62 -9.35
CA ASN A 84 -6.93 -2.37 -8.06
C ASN A 84 -6.29 -3.23 -6.95
N THR A 85 -6.04 -4.52 -7.20
CA THR A 85 -5.31 -5.38 -6.26
C THR A 85 -3.90 -4.85 -5.98
N GLY A 86 -3.15 -4.52 -7.03
CA GLY A 86 -1.78 -4.00 -6.89
C GLY A 86 -1.75 -2.66 -6.15
N TYR A 87 -2.71 -1.78 -6.46
CA TYR A 87 -2.86 -0.48 -5.84
C TYR A 87 -3.09 -0.59 -4.33
N THR A 88 -4.07 -1.37 -3.87
CA THR A 88 -4.33 -1.52 -2.42
C THR A 88 -3.17 -2.22 -1.71
N PHE A 89 -2.52 -3.19 -2.36
CA PHE A 89 -1.32 -3.85 -1.87
C PHE A 89 -0.12 -2.90 -1.69
N PHE A 90 0.04 -1.92 -2.58
CA PHE A 90 1.25 -1.10 -2.66
C PHE A 90 1.57 -0.30 -1.39
N ALA A 91 0.57 0.00 -0.57
CA ALA A 91 0.81 0.62 0.74
C ALA A 91 1.72 -0.25 1.64
N GLY A 92 1.55 -1.57 1.58
CA GLY A 92 2.42 -2.53 2.29
C GLY A 92 3.84 -2.52 1.76
N VAL A 93 4.02 -2.29 0.45
CA VAL A 93 5.33 -2.17 -0.20
C VAL A 93 6.08 -0.92 0.28
N TYR A 94 5.39 0.16 0.61
CA TYR A 94 6.00 1.34 1.24
C TYR A 94 6.28 1.12 2.74
N ALA A 95 5.38 0.45 3.45
CA ALA A 95 5.52 0.19 4.88
C ALA A 95 6.66 -0.78 5.19
N ALA A 96 6.82 -1.85 4.41
CA ALA A 96 7.82 -2.89 4.63
C ALA A 96 9.26 -2.36 4.74
N PRO A 97 9.83 -1.62 3.77
CA PRO A 97 11.19 -1.13 3.86
C PRO A 97 11.38 -0.18 5.04
N PHE A 98 10.38 0.64 5.37
CA PHE A 98 10.47 1.49 6.55
C PHE A 98 10.55 0.68 7.85
N ILE A 99 9.67 -0.32 8.02
CA ILE A 99 9.66 -1.20 9.18
C ILE A 99 10.99 -1.97 9.28
N LEU A 100 11.44 -2.59 8.19
CA LEU A 100 12.65 -3.42 8.17
C LEU A 100 13.93 -2.61 8.40
N LEU A 101 14.02 -1.38 7.87
CA LEU A 101 15.23 -0.57 7.94
C LEU A 101 15.31 0.29 9.20
N ALA A 102 14.17 0.70 9.76
CA ALA A 102 14.10 1.70 10.81
C ALA A 102 13.29 1.29 12.05
N GLY A 103 12.70 0.09 12.11
CA GLY A 103 11.81 -0.35 13.20
C GLY A 103 12.51 -0.65 14.53
N ARG A 104 13.30 0.28 15.10
CA ARG A 104 14.06 0.05 16.35
C ARG A 104 13.23 0.31 17.58
N SER A 105 12.41 1.35 17.54
CA SER A 105 11.57 1.80 18.63
C SER A 105 10.10 1.50 18.32
N THR A 106 9.28 1.43 19.37
CA THR A 106 7.83 1.29 19.24
C THR A 106 7.24 2.39 18.37
N LEU A 107 7.79 3.61 18.43
CA LEU A 107 7.30 4.75 17.67
C LEU A 107 7.55 4.57 16.16
N GLU A 108 8.71 4.07 15.76
CA GLU A 108 9.02 3.77 14.35
C GLU A 108 8.17 2.61 13.82
N LEU A 109 7.94 1.57 14.63
CA LEU A 109 7.05 0.48 14.25
C LEU A 109 5.61 0.97 14.04
N VAL A 110 5.10 1.79 14.95
CA VAL A 110 3.77 2.41 14.82
C VAL A 110 3.70 3.28 13.56
N ALA A 111 4.71 4.11 13.30
CA ALA A 111 4.76 4.91 12.08
C ALA A 111 4.73 4.05 10.81
N GLY A 112 5.45 2.92 10.79
CA GLY A 112 5.39 1.95 9.68
C GLY A 112 4.01 1.33 9.48
N VAL A 113 3.33 0.97 10.58
CA VAL A 113 1.95 0.48 10.53
C VAL A 113 1.00 1.56 10.02
N LEU A 114 1.16 2.82 10.44
CA LEU A 114 0.36 3.95 9.95
C LEU A 114 0.57 4.15 8.44
N LEU A 115 1.81 4.06 7.96
CA LEU A 115 2.09 4.13 6.52
C LEU A 115 1.38 2.99 5.76
N GLY A 116 1.39 1.79 6.34
CA GLY A 116 0.68 0.62 5.81
C GLY A 116 -0.84 0.75 5.85
N SER A 117 -1.40 1.46 6.83
CA SER A 117 -2.84 1.70 6.95
C SER A 117 -3.42 2.49 5.77
N LEU A 118 -2.57 3.17 4.99
CA LEU A 118 -2.97 3.77 3.71
C LEU A 118 -3.50 2.73 2.72
N ALA A 119 -3.24 1.43 2.89
CA ALA A 119 -3.89 0.36 2.12
C ALA A 119 -5.42 0.46 2.21
N PHE A 120 -5.93 0.79 3.40
CA PHE A 120 -7.36 0.95 3.66
C PHE A 120 -7.91 2.22 3.02
N VAL A 121 -7.15 3.32 3.09
CA VAL A 121 -7.51 4.57 2.37
C VAL A 121 -7.57 4.32 0.87
N ARG A 122 -6.60 3.57 0.32
CA ARG A 122 -6.58 3.15 -1.08
C ARG A 122 -7.81 2.29 -1.42
N PHE A 123 -8.15 1.31 -0.59
CA PHE A 123 -9.35 0.50 -0.78
C PHE A 123 -10.63 1.34 -0.78
N ILE A 124 -10.81 2.24 0.18
CA ILE A 124 -11.96 3.15 0.21
C ILE A 124 -11.99 4.03 -1.05
N SER A 125 -10.84 4.55 -1.49
CA SER A 125 -10.77 5.40 -2.68
C SER A 125 -11.26 4.67 -3.94
N THR A 126 -10.98 3.37 -4.09
CA THR A 126 -11.46 2.63 -5.26
C THR A 126 -12.95 2.36 -5.21
N LEU A 127 -13.54 2.17 -4.03
CA LEU A 127 -14.99 2.04 -3.87
C LEU A 127 -15.76 3.33 -4.19
N ILE A 128 -15.16 4.49 -3.89
CA ILE A 128 -15.79 5.80 -4.09
C ILE A 128 -15.62 6.26 -5.55
N PHE A 129 -14.41 6.13 -6.12
CA PHE A 129 -14.06 6.80 -7.37
C PHE A 129 -14.07 5.92 -8.62
N LEU A 130 -14.10 4.59 -8.50
CA LEU A 130 -14.22 3.72 -9.69
C LEU A 130 -15.67 3.62 -10.18
N PRO A 131 -15.89 3.63 -11.50
CA PRO A 131 -17.21 3.46 -12.09
C PRO A 131 -17.79 2.08 -11.78
N LYS A 132 -19.11 2.02 -11.68
CA LYS A 132 -19.88 0.81 -11.35
C LYS A 132 -19.86 -0.20 -12.49
#